data_AF-A0A117SKL1-F1
#
_entry.id   AF-A0A117SKL1-F1
#
_cell.length_a   1.000
_cell.length_b   1.000
_cell.length_c   1.000
_cell.angle_alpha   90.00
_cell.angle_beta   90.00
_cell.angle_gamma   90.00
#
_symmetry.space_group_name_H-M   'P 1'
#
loop_
_entity.id
_entity.type
_entity.pdbx_description
1 polymer ?
#
loop_
_entity_poly.entity_id
_entity_poly.type
_entity_poly.pdbx_seq_one_letter_code
_entity_poly.pdbx_strand_id
1 'polypeptide(L)'
;MKHYYEQLRKVGWKVDTLNLCYSKGTRPQKGRNLAIAEWPTDSTVGNVGYVDYALFLGIQLVGVIEAKRHFADIPSVIDYQCRDYAQHIKSEHSVYLVDQWGDYQVPFFFATNGRKYLKQIEIKSGIWFLDARKSTNIPKAQQGWVSPDGLLELLKKDIDKAEKE
;
A
#
# COMPACT_ATOMS: atom_id res chain seq x y z
N MET A 1 -18.84 -0.48 -4.90
CA MET A 1 -17.53 -0.42 -4.22
C MET A 1 -16.56 -1.56 -4.63
N LYS A 2 -16.86 -2.38 -5.66
CA LYS A 2 -16.24 -3.70 -5.91
C LYS A 2 -15.32 -3.79 -7.17
N HIS A 3 -14.48 -2.79 -7.48
CA HIS A 3 -13.68 -2.88 -8.74
C HIS A 3 -12.20 -2.45 -8.66
N TYR A 4 -11.68 -1.98 -7.51
CA TYR A 4 -10.27 -1.56 -7.47
C TYR A 4 -9.29 -2.75 -7.51
N TYR A 5 -9.65 -3.90 -6.94
CA TYR A 5 -8.84 -5.11 -7.04
C TYR A 5 -8.72 -5.62 -8.50
N GLU A 6 -9.74 -5.42 -9.35
CA GLU A 6 -9.60 -5.69 -10.79
C GLU A 6 -8.59 -4.76 -11.46
N GLN A 7 -8.48 -3.51 -11.00
CA GLN A 7 -7.47 -2.58 -11.52
C GLN A 7 -6.06 -2.99 -11.08
N LEU A 8 -5.90 -3.50 -9.85
CA LEU A 8 -4.65 -4.10 -9.39
C LEU A 8 -4.25 -5.31 -10.26
N ARG A 9 -5.20 -6.21 -10.57
CA ARG A 9 -4.95 -7.35 -11.49
C ARG A 9 -4.46 -6.89 -12.86
N LYS A 10 -5.10 -5.86 -13.42
CA LYS A 10 -4.75 -5.31 -14.74
C LYS A 10 -3.32 -4.79 -14.82
N VAL A 11 -2.73 -4.36 -13.70
CA VAL A 11 -1.35 -3.88 -13.65
C VAL A 11 -0.37 -4.94 -13.11
N GLY A 12 -0.80 -6.19 -12.97
CA GLY A 12 0.08 -7.33 -12.68
C GLY A 12 0.10 -7.82 -11.23
N TRP A 13 -0.73 -7.26 -10.33
CA TRP A 13 -0.85 -7.80 -8.96
C TRP A 13 -1.69 -9.06 -8.93
N LYS A 14 -1.21 -10.09 -8.21
CA LYS A 14 -2.03 -11.25 -7.85
C LYS A 14 -2.89 -10.87 -6.64
N VAL A 15 -4.17 -10.62 -6.88
CA VAL A 15 -5.15 -10.27 -5.86
C VAL A 15 -6.41 -11.11 -6.01
N ASP A 16 -6.91 -11.60 -4.89
CA ASP A 16 -8.18 -12.31 -4.79
C ASP A 16 -8.74 -12.03 -3.41
N THR A 17 -9.73 -11.16 -3.36
CA THR A 17 -10.34 -10.68 -2.13
C THR A 17 -11.07 -11.79 -1.36
N LEU A 18 -11.34 -12.93 -2.02
CA LEU A 18 -12.00 -14.07 -1.41
C LEU A 18 -10.98 -15.09 -0.91
N ASN A 19 -9.85 -15.27 -1.58
CA ASN A 19 -8.93 -16.37 -1.27
C ASN A 19 -7.56 -15.92 -0.75
N LEU A 20 -7.06 -14.77 -1.20
CA LEU A 20 -5.76 -14.22 -0.80
C LEU A 20 -5.89 -13.30 0.42
N CYS A 21 -6.42 -13.84 1.52
CA CYS A 21 -6.58 -13.14 2.80
C CYS A 21 -5.65 -13.72 3.88
N TYR A 22 -5.11 -12.87 4.76
CA TYR A 22 -4.29 -13.30 5.89
C TYR A 22 -5.06 -14.25 6.82
N SER A 23 -6.33 -13.91 7.10
CA SER A 23 -7.28 -14.69 7.90
C SER A 23 -7.52 -16.10 7.37
N LYS A 24 -7.32 -16.30 6.06
CA LYS A 24 -7.40 -17.61 5.38
C LYS A 24 -6.05 -18.32 5.24
N GLY A 25 -5.02 -17.84 5.94
CA GLY A 25 -3.68 -18.44 5.92
C GLY A 25 -2.81 -18.01 4.75
N THR A 26 -3.22 -17.02 3.94
CA THR A 26 -2.37 -16.52 2.85
C THR A 26 -1.16 -15.82 3.40
N ARG A 27 0.02 -16.15 2.85
CA ARG A 27 1.30 -15.53 3.20
C ARG A 27 2.09 -15.18 1.93
N PRO A 28 3.08 -14.28 2.01
CA PRO A 28 3.94 -13.92 0.90
C PRO A 28 4.71 -15.13 0.36
N GLN A 29 5.02 -15.12 -0.93
CA GLN A 29 5.65 -16.26 -1.60
C GLN A 29 6.72 -15.78 -2.59
N LYS A 30 7.91 -16.38 -2.52
CA LYS A 30 9.01 -16.07 -3.45
C LYS A 30 8.54 -16.19 -4.90
N GLY A 31 8.87 -15.19 -5.72
CA GLY A 31 8.48 -15.15 -7.14
C GLY A 31 7.01 -14.80 -7.41
N ARG A 32 6.23 -14.37 -6.39
CA ARG A 32 4.85 -13.93 -6.58
C ARG A 32 4.64 -12.52 -6.03
N ASN A 33 4.07 -11.65 -6.85
CA ASN A 33 3.69 -10.30 -6.44
C ASN A 33 2.23 -10.31 -5.98
N LEU A 34 2.00 -10.28 -4.67
CA LEU A 34 0.69 -10.51 -4.04
C LEU A 34 0.16 -9.22 -3.42
N ALA A 35 -1.14 -8.98 -3.55
CA ALA A 35 -1.88 -8.10 -2.65
C ALA A 35 -2.69 -8.99 -1.71
N ILE A 36 -2.27 -9.09 -0.45
CA ILE A 36 -2.88 -9.96 0.56
C ILE A 36 -3.83 -9.12 1.40
N ALA A 37 -5.10 -9.52 1.46
CA ALA A 37 -6.13 -8.80 2.20
C ALA A 37 -6.02 -9.03 3.72
N GLU A 38 -6.55 -8.07 4.50
CA GLU A 38 -6.71 -8.16 5.96
C GLU A 38 -5.38 -8.42 6.70
N TRP A 39 -4.30 -7.78 6.24
CA TRP A 39 -2.99 -7.96 6.85
C TRP A 39 -2.93 -7.23 8.20
N PRO A 40 -2.69 -7.92 9.32
CA PRO A 40 -2.86 -7.33 10.63
C PRO A 40 -1.69 -6.41 11.01
N THR A 41 -2.00 -5.42 11.84
CA THR A 41 -1.06 -4.48 12.44
C THR A 41 -1.29 -4.44 13.96
N ASP A 42 -0.38 -3.83 14.70
CA ASP A 42 -0.57 -3.51 16.12
C ASP A 42 -1.20 -2.12 16.30
N SER A 43 -1.66 -1.51 15.20
CA SER A 43 -2.33 -0.21 15.22
C SER A 43 -3.62 -0.26 16.01
N THR A 44 -3.82 0.76 16.84
CA THR A 44 -5.08 1.03 17.53
C THR A 44 -5.95 2.04 16.79
N VAL A 45 -5.50 2.52 15.62
CA VAL A 45 -6.21 3.50 14.80
C VAL A 45 -7.18 2.78 13.87
N GLY A 46 -8.43 3.24 13.83
CA GLY A 46 -9.51 2.57 13.10
C GLY A 46 -10.17 1.45 13.90
N ASN A 47 -11.11 0.72 13.28
CA ASN A 47 -11.98 -0.23 13.99
C ASN A 47 -11.52 -1.69 13.90
N VAL A 48 -10.42 -1.99 13.20
CA VAL A 48 -10.15 -3.35 12.71
C VAL A 48 -8.71 -3.85 12.89
N GLY A 49 -7.72 -2.97 13.11
CA GLY A 49 -6.33 -3.39 13.39
C GLY A 49 -5.66 -4.16 12.24
N TYR A 50 -6.13 -3.95 11.01
CA TYR A 50 -5.54 -4.52 9.80
C TYR A 50 -5.65 -3.52 8.65
N VAL A 51 -4.74 -3.63 7.68
CA VAL A 51 -4.85 -2.92 6.40
C VAL A 51 -5.74 -3.69 5.42
N ASP A 52 -6.45 -2.99 4.54
CA ASP A 52 -7.28 -3.66 3.53
C ASP A 52 -6.45 -4.57 2.63
N TYR A 53 -5.28 -4.11 2.16
CA TYR A 53 -4.29 -4.97 1.49
C TYR A 53 -2.85 -4.60 1.85
N ALA A 54 -2.03 -5.62 2.05
CA ALA A 54 -0.57 -5.51 2.05
C ALA A 54 0.01 -5.97 0.70
N LEU A 55 0.92 -5.18 0.14
CA LEU A 55 1.56 -5.41 -1.15
C LEU A 55 2.93 -6.06 -0.95
N PHE A 56 3.09 -7.25 -1.53
CA PHE A 56 4.33 -8.02 -1.45
C PHE A 56 4.98 -8.19 -2.81
N LEU A 57 6.26 -7.83 -2.92
CA LEU A 57 7.13 -8.24 -4.03
C LEU A 57 7.88 -9.50 -3.61
N GLY A 58 7.41 -10.66 -4.08
CA GLY A 58 7.87 -11.94 -3.56
C GLY A 58 7.51 -12.10 -2.07
N ILE A 59 8.52 -11.98 -1.21
CA ILE A 59 8.38 -12.04 0.26
C ILE A 59 8.53 -10.68 0.94
N GLN A 60 8.83 -9.63 0.19
CA GLN A 60 9.10 -8.30 0.73
C GLN A 60 7.81 -7.48 0.80
N LEU A 61 7.47 -7.00 1.99
CA LEU A 61 6.38 -6.05 2.20
C LEU A 61 6.83 -4.67 1.73
N VAL A 62 6.21 -4.18 0.65
CA VAL A 62 6.60 -2.90 0.03
C VAL A 62 5.52 -1.84 0.10
N GLY A 63 4.28 -2.19 0.42
CA GLY A 63 3.24 -1.18 0.52
C GLY A 63 1.98 -1.65 1.22
N VAL A 64 1.14 -0.68 1.57
CA VAL A 64 -0.18 -0.91 2.17
C VAL A 64 -1.24 -0.11 1.42
N ILE A 65 -2.44 -0.68 1.31
CA ILE A 65 -3.61 -0.07 0.67
C ILE A 65 -4.73 0.02 1.69
N GLU A 66 -5.31 1.21 1.82
CA GLU A 66 -6.55 1.45 2.54
C GLU A 66 -7.69 1.83 1.56
N ALA A 67 -8.82 1.15 1.65
CA ALA A 67 -10.00 1.35 0.83
C ALA A 67 -11.12 1.98 1.66
N LYS A 68 -11.61 3.15 1.24
CA LYS A 68 -12.77 3.81 1.88
C LYS A 68 -14.02 3.73 1.04
N ARG A 69 -15.14 4.00 1.69
CA ARG A 69 -16.43 4.15 1.03
C ARG A 69 -16.35 5.24 -0.03
N HIS A 70 -17.10 5.05 -1.12
CA HIS A 70 -17.05 5.84 -2.34
C HIS A 70 -17.18 7.37 -2.16
N PHE A 71 -17.73 7.85 -1.05
CA PHE A 71 -17.94 9.28 -0.78
C PHE A 71 -16.98 9.88 0.25
N ALA A 72 -16.04 9.08 0.78
CA ALA A 72 -15.06 9.57 1.73
C ALA A 72 -14.00 10.45 1.05
N ASP A 73 -13.52 11.44 1.80
CA ASP A 73 -12.32 12.19 1.47
C ASP A 73 -11.10 11.26 1.64
N ILE A 74 -10.26 11.16 0.61
CA ILE A 74 -9.16 10.18 0.54
C ILE A 74 -7.83 10.72 1.06
N PRO A 75 -7.42 11.97 0.78
CA PRO A 75 -6.21 12.58 1.36
C PRO A 75 -6.06 12.35 2.88
N SER A 76 -7.12 12.58 3.66
CA SER A 76 -7.10 12.41 5.12
C SER A 76 -6.85 10.98 5.59
N VAL A 77 -7.08 9.97 4.73
CA VAL A 77 -6.84 8.56 5.04
C VAL A 77 -5.35 8.24 5.01
N ILE A 78 -4.63 8.78 4.01
CA ILE A 78 -3.17 8.60 3.94
C ILE A 78 -2.50 9.29 5.12
N ASP A 79 -2.93 10.50 5.45
CA ASP A 79 -2.30 11.29 6.51
C ASP A 79 -2.53 10.73 7.92
N TYR A 80 -3.52 9.87 8.12
CA TYR A 80 -3.83 9.30 9.43
C TYR A 80 -3.66 7.78 9.50
N GLN A 81 -4.41 7.00 8.72
CA GLN A 81 -4.43 5.54 8.87
C GLN A 81 -3.23 4.86 8.21
N CYS A 82 -2.87 5.24 6.98
CA CYS A 82 -1.78 4.55 6.29
C CYS A 82 -0.43 4.78 6.99
N ARG A 83 -0.20 6.00 7.52
CA ARG A 83 1.00 6.31 8.31
C ARG A 83 1.06 5.47 9.58
N ASP A 84 -0.03 5.41 10.34
CA ASP A 84 -0.07 4.66 11.59
C ASP A 84 0.13 3.14 11.37
N TYR A 85 -0.58 2.56 10.40
CA TYR A 85 -0.42 1.15 10.06
C TYR A 85 1.00 0.78 9.65
N ALA A 86 1.69 1.65 8.93
CA ALA A 86 3.05 1.42 8.48
C ALA A 86 4.12 1.55 9.59
N GLN A 87 3.79 2.18 10.71
CA GLN A 87 4.65 2.26 11.90
C GLN A 87 4.42 1.07 12.86
N HIS A 88 3.26 0.42 12.75
CA HIS A 88 2.81 -0.62 13.67
C HIS A 88 2.67 -1.97 12.97
N ILE A 89 3.60 -2.35 12.10
CA ILE A 89 3.66 -3.73 11.59
C ILE A 89 4.05 -4.64 12.75
N LYS A 90 3.31 -5.74 12.90
CA LYS A 90 3.54 -6.71 13.97
C LYS A 90 4.98 -7.21 13.96
N SER A 91 5.57 -7.35 15.15
CA SER A 91 6.93 -7.86 15.33
C SER A 91 7.16 -9.24 14.68
N GLU A 92 6.15 -10.11 14.69
CA GLU A 92 6.18 -11.42 14.01
C GLU A 92 6.28 -11.32 12.48
N HIS A 93 5.96 -10.17 11.88
CA HIS A 93 6.03 -9.92 10.44
C HIS A 93 7.28 -9.14 10.03
N SER A 94 8.18 -8.87 10.98
CA SER A 94 9.46 -8.19 10.74
C SER A 94 10.30 -8.87 9.65
N VAL A 95 10.18 -10.19 9.50
CA VAL A 95 10.84 -10.99 8.46
C VAL A 95 10.48 -10.56 7.02
N TYR A 96 9.34 -9.89 6.83
CA TYR A 96 8.91 -9.41 5.51
C TYR A 96 9.33 -7.95 5.25
N LEU A 97 9.81 -7.23 6.25
CA LEU A 97 10.23 -5.85 6.10
C LEU A 97 11.50 -5.78 5.26
N VAL A 98 11.59 -4.74 4.44
CA VAL A 98 12.77 -4.50 3.59
C VAL A 98 13.80 -3.68 4.33
N ASP A 99 13.35 -2.61 4.97
CA ASP A 99 14.17 -1.64 5.69
C ASP A 99 13.25 -0.80 6.60
N GLN A 100 13.80 0.23 7.23
CA GLN A 100 13.08 1.20 8.05
C GLN A 100 13.40 2.63 7.61
N TRP A 101 12.37 3.45 7.41
CA TRP A 101 12.47 4.84 6.96
C TRP A 101 11.93 5.78 8.03
N GLY A 102 12.82 6.20 8.95
CA GLY A 102 12.41 6.89 10.16
C GLY A 102 11.53 5.98 11.02
N ASP A 103 10.29 6.38 11.25
CA ASP A 103 9.32 5.57 12.01
C ASP A 103 8.60 4.52 11.14
N TYR A 104 8.68 4.64 9.81
CA TYR A 104 7.91 3.77 8.89
C TYR A 104 8.66 2.48 8.56
N GLN A 105 7.98 1.35 8.74
CA GLN A 105 8.48 0.01 8.41
C GLN A 105 8.11 -0.41 6.97
N VAL A 106 7.21 0.33 6.32
CA VAL A 106 6.75 0.09 4.95
C VAL A 106 6.88 1.39 4.15
N PRO A 107 7.38 1.37 2.89
CA PRO A 107 7.72 2.60 2.18
C PRO A 107 6.56 3.23 1.39
N PHE A 108 5.60 2.45 0.90
CA PHE A 108 4.60 2.93 -0.06
C PHE A 108 3.17 2.84 0.48
N PHE A 109 2.49 3.98 0.55
CA PHE A 109 1.11 4.07 1.05
C PHE A 109 0.16 4.38 -0.08
N PHE A 110 -0.94 3.66 -0.10
CA PHE A 110 -2.03 3.89 -1.03
C PHE A 110 -3.35 4.05 -0.30
N ALA A 111 -4.20 4.94 -0.82
CA ALA A 111 -5.60 5.00 -0.40
C ALA A 111 -6.52 5.12 -1.63
N THR A 112 -7.69 4.51 -1.58
CA THR A 112 -8.65 4.56 -2.70
C THR A 112 -10.10 4.61 -2.24
N ASN A 113 -10.95 5.31 -2.98
CA ASN A 113 -12.42 5.21 -2.87
C ASN A 113 -13.05 4.40 -4.01
N GLY A 114 -12.21 3.78 -4.87
CA GLY A 114 -12.63 3.00 -6.03
C GLY A 114 -13.23 3.81 -7.19
N ARG A 115 -13.18 5.15 -7.15
CA ARG A 115 -13.60 5.99 -8.29
C ARG A 115 -12.62 5.86 -9.44
N LYS A 116 -13.08 6.17 -10.66
CA LYS A 116 -12.14 6.49 -11.75
C LYS A 116 -11.46 7.82 -11.41
N TYR A 117 -10.18 7.94 -11.74
CA TYR A 117 -9.50 9.23 -11.67
C TYR A 117 -10.21 10.25 -12.58
N LEU A 118 -10.54 11.42 -12.02
CA LEU A 118 -11.18 12.52 -12.71
C LEU A 118 -10.41 13.80 -12.39
N LYS A 119 -9.67 14.33 -13.37
CA LYS A 119 -8.79 15.51 -13.21
C LYS A 119 -9.53 16.73 -12.63
N GLN A 120 -10.82 16.90 -12.93
CA GLN A 120 -11.64 18.00 -12.43
C GLN A 120 -11.93 17.93 -10.92
N ILE A 121 -11.81 16.75 -10.31
CA ILE A 121 -12.03 16.50 -8.88
C ILE A 121 -10.91 15.63 -8.32
N GLU A 122 -9.66 16.01 -8.60
CA GLU A 122 -8.44 15.27 -8.24
C GLU A 122 -8.41 14.90 -6.74
N ILE A 123 -8.76 15.85 -5.87
CA ILE A 123 -8.89 15.66 -4.41
C ILE A 123 -9.91 14.58 -4.00
N LYS A 124 -10.90 14.25 -4.84
CA LYS A 124 -11.99 13.32 -4.53
C LYS A 124 -11.95 12.04 -5.37
N SER A 125 -10.93 11.80 -6.19
CA SER A 125 -10.96 10.71 -7.17
C SER A 125 -9.79 9.75 -7.10
N GLY A 126 -10.14 8.46 -7.20
CA GLY A 126 -9.26 7.41 -7.64
C GLY A 126 -8.40 6.80 -6.55
N ILE A 127 -7.11 7.03 -6.71
CA ILE A 127 -6.03 6.37 -5.98
C ILE A 127 -5.09 7.48 -5.55
N TRP A 128 -4.76 7.51 -4.29
CA TRP A 128 -3.75 8.40 -3.74
C TRP A 128 -2.54 7.56 -3.37
N PHE A 129 -1.35 8.14 -3.57
CA PHE A 129 -0.07 7.49 -3.34
C PHE A 129 0.86 8.42 -2.57
N LEU A 130 1.54 7.87 -1.57
CA LEU A 130 2.63 8.51 -0.85
C LEU A 130 3.83 7.56 -0.80
N ASP A 131 5.00 8.11 -1.12
CA ASP A 131 6.30 7.48 -0.86
C ASP A 131 6.84 8.02 0.47
N ALA A 132 6.75 7.22 1.53
CA ALA A 132 7.05 7.63 2.89
C ALA A 132 8.55 7.56 3.23
N ARG A 133 9.40 7.12 2.29
CA ARG A 133 10.85 7.03 2.49
C ARG A 133 11.52 8.38 2.72
N LYS A 134 10.87 9.46 2.24
CA LYS A 134 11.27 10.85 2.52
C LYS A 134 10.13 11.55 3.23
N SER A 135 10.42 12.08 4.42
CA SER A 135 9.43 12.76 5.26
C SER A 135 8.80 13.99 4.61
N THR A 136 9.50 14.61 3.65
CA THR A 136 9.02 15.78 2.90
C THR A 136 8.11 15.45 1.73
N ASN A 137 7.96 14.16 1.37
CA ASN A 137 7.03 13.76 0.31
C ASN A 137 5.58 13.98 0.76
N ILE A 138 4.76 14.49 -0.16
CA ILE A 138 3.34 14.70 0.04
C ILE A 138 2.51 13.68 -0.75
N PRO A 139 1.32 13.26 -0.23
CA PRO A 139 0.40 12.41 -0.98
C PRO A 139 -0.01 13.05 -2.31
N LYS A 140 -0.10 12.23 -3.36
CA LYS A 140 -0.52 12.67 -4.70
C LYS A 140 -1.54 11.74 -5.32
N ALA A 141 -2.50 12.30 -6.03
CA ALA A 141 -3.44 11.51 -6.82
C ALA A 141 -2.72 10.79 -7.97
N GLN A 142 -3.20 9.60 -8.30
CA GLN A 142 -2.71 8.76 -9.39
C GLN A 142 -3.81 8.50 -10.41
N GLN A 143 -3.42 8.46 -11.68
CA GLN A 143 -4.33 8.11 -12.78
C GLN A 143 -4.67 6.61 -12.80
N GLY A 144 -3.80 5.77 -12.22
CA GLY A 144 -3.95 4.32 -12.14
C GLY A 144 -3.02 3.72 -11.09
N TRP A 145 -3.16 2.42 -10.86
CA TRP A 145 -2.30 1.69 -9.93
C TRP A 145 -0.89 1.53 -10.47
N VAL A 146 0.08 1.58 -9.57
CA VAL A 146 1.47 1.23 -9.87
C VAL A 146 1.58 -0.29 -9.99
N SER A 147 2.26 -0.78 -11.03
CA SER A 147 2.54 -2.20 -11.22
C SER A 147 3.58 -2.69 -10.19
N PRO A 148 3.68 -4.01 -9.95
CA PRO A 148 4.76 -4.58 -9.15
C PRO A 148 6.16 -4.13 -9.61
N ASP A 149 6.41 -4.18 -10.92
CA ASP A 149 7.69 -3.74 -11.49
C ASP A 149 7.91 -2.24 -11.30
N GLY A 150 6.85 -1.42 -11.42
CA GLY A 150 6.93 0.01 -11.16
C GLY A 150 7.31 0.33 -9.70
N LEU A 151 6.75 -0.41 -8.73
CA LEU A 151 7.14 -0.28 -7.32
C LEU A 151 8.56 -0.78 -7.08
N LEU A 152 8.97 -1.88 -7.73
CA LEU A 152 10.34 -2.38 -7.63
C LEU A 152 11.35 -1.34 -8.11
N GLU A 153 11.09 -0.71 -9.25
CA GLU A 153 11.96 0.34 -9.79
C GLU A 153 11.98 1.60 -8.90
N LEU A 154 10.85 1.97 -8.28
CA LEU A 154 10.83 3.04 -7.27
C LEU A 154 11.67 2.66 -6.04
N LEU A 155 11.57 1.41 -5.58
CA LEU A 155 12.33 0.90 -4.44
C LEU A 155 13.84 0.96 -4.71
N LYS A 156 14.28 0.50 -5.89
CA LYS A 156 15.69 0.51 -6.32
C LYS A 156 16.27 1.91 -6.50
N LYS A 157 15.48 2.87 -6.97
CA LYS A 157 15.95 4.25 -7.26
C LYS A 157 16.52 5.01 -6.05
N ASP A 158 16.26 4.58 -4.82
CA ASP A 158 16.92 5.15 -3.64
C ASP A 158 18.28 4.49 -3.34
N ILE A 159 18.54 3.25 -3.79
CA ILE A 159 19.85 2.58 -3.62
C ILE A 159 20.92 3.34 -4.44
N ASP A 160 20.59 3.80 -5.64
CA ASP A 160 21.53 4.53 -6.51
C ASP A 160 21.77 5.99 -6.08
N LYS A 161 20.93 6.57 -5.21
CA LYS A 161 21.14 7.93 -4.69
C LYS A 161 22.04 7.97 -3.46
N ALA A 162 22.17 6.86 -2.73
CA ALA A 162 23.07 6.75 -1.59
C ALA A 162 24.54 6.51 -1.98
N GLU A 163 24.82 6.07 -3.22
CA GLU A 163 26.20 5.89 -3.73
C GLU A 163 26.76 7.14 -4.47
N LYS A 164 26.07 8.29 -4.43
CA LYS A 164 26.50 9.52 -5.11
C LYS A 164 26.55 10.79 -4.25
N GLU A 165 26.50 10.67 -2.93
CA GLU A 165 26.86 11.75 -1.99
C GLU A 165 28.01 11.28 -1.10
#